data_AF-A0A851XXP3-F1
#
_entry.id   AF-A0A851XXP3-F1
#
_cell.length_a   1.000
_cell.length_b   1.000
_cell.length_c   1.000
_cell.angle_alpha   90.00
_cell.angle_beta   90.00
_cell.angle_gamma   90.00
#
_symmetry.space_group_name_H-M   'P 1'
#
loop_
_entity.id
_entity.type
_entity.pdbx_description
1 polymer ?
#
loop_
_entity_poly.entity_id
_entity_poly.type
_entity_poly.pdbx_seq_one_letter_code
_entity_poly.pdbx_strand_id
1 'polypeptide(L)'
;EVDFWIIPIIQGFVQIEELVVNYSESSDDDKSSPETPPQESTCVDDVHPTFLVALISRRSRHRAGMRYKRRGVDKNGNVANYVETEQLIHVHNHTLSFIQTRGSVPVFWSQVGYRYNPRPRLDKSENETVSCFRAHFEEQLKNYRKQVIINLVDQTGREKIIGDAYLKQVLLYNNANLTYVSFDFHEHW
;
A
#
# COMPACT_ATOMS: atom_id res chain seq x y z
N GLU A 1 0.52 -30.97 18.36
CA GLU A 1 0.52 -30.64 19.80
C GLU A 1 1.53 -29.57 20.23
N VAL A 2 2.47 -29.12 19.37
CA VAL A 2 3.42 -28.05 19.73
C VAL A 2 2.94 -26.63 19.41
N ASP A 3 1.85 -26.46 18.65
CA ASP A 3 1.38 -25.14 18.19
C ASP A 3 1.00 -24.18 19.32
N PHE A 4 0.59 -24.70 20.48
CA PHE A 4 0.30 -23.90 21.67
C PHE A 4 1.52 -23.08 22.16
N TRP A 5 2.73 -23.53 21.84
CA TRP A 5 3.98 -22.84 22.21
C TRP A 5 4.40 -21.79 21.17
N ILE A 6 3.72 -21.70 20.03
CA ILE A 6 4.10 -20.82 18.92
C ILE A 6 3.21 -19.59 18.93
N ILE A 7 3.73 -18.47 19.46
CA ILE A 7 3.05 -17.17 19.44
C ILE A 7 3.62 -16.34 18.28
N PRO A 8 2.84 -16.01 17.24
CA PRO A 8 3.30 -15.17 16.16
C PRO A 8 3.48 -13.72 16.65
N ILE A 9 4.58 -13.11 16.25
CA ILE A 9 4.86 -11.69 16.47
C ILE A 9 4.99 -10.98 15.12
N ILE A 10 4.63 -9.70 15.09
CA ILE A 10 4.81 -8.86 13.90
C ILE A 10 5.89 -7.82 14.13
N GLN A 11 6.63 -7.52 13.07
CA GLN A 11 7.49 -6.33 13.02
C GLN A 11 6.70 -5.21 12.34
N GLY A 12 6.53 -4.07 13.02
CA GLY A 12 5.85 -2.92 12.43
C GLY A 12 5.20 -2.07 13.50
N PHE A 13 3.90 -1.81 13.36
CA PHE A 13 3.16 -0.88 14.21
C PHE A 13 1.75 -1.41 14.50
N VAL A 14 1.27 -1.15 15.71
CA VAL A 14 -0.11 -1.40 16.14
C VAL A 14 -0.50 -0.25 17.07
N GLN A 15 -1.57 0.45 16.75
CA GLN A 15 -2.22 1.37 17.68
C GLN A 15 -3.73 1.24 17.50
N ILE A 16 -4.45 1.32 18.61
CA ILE A 16 -5.91 1.23 18.67
C ILE A 16 -6.36 2.43 19.50
N GLU A 17 -7.26 3.22 18.94
CA GLU A 17 -7.82 4.40 19.58
C GLU A 17 -9.34 4.39 19.47
N GLU A 18 -9.99 4.93 20.49
CA GLU A 18 -11.43 5.16 20.50
C GLU A 18 -11.69 6.63 20.13
N LEU A 19 -12.54 6.83 19.12
CA LEU A 19 -12.87 8.15 18.58
C LEU A 19 -14.37 8.37 18.69
N VAL A 20 -14.77 9.47 19.31
CA VAL A 20 -16.18 9.90 19.36
C VAL A 20 -16.37 10.96 18.28
N VAL A 21 -17.32 10.74 17.36
CA VAL A 21 -17.60 11.68 16.27
C VAL A 21 -18.85 12.49 16.59
N ASN A 22 -18.70 13.81 16.62
CA ASN A 22 -19.81 14.75 16.82
C ASN A 22 -20.34 15.21 15.47
N TYR A 23 -21.46 14.65 15.01
CA TYR A 23 -22.09 15.07 13.75
C TYR A 23 -22.75 16.45 13.82
N SER A 24 -22.90 17.03 15.01
CA SER A 24 -23.47 18.37 15.22
C SER A 24 -22.49 19.53 14.94
N GLU A 25 -21.22 19.24 14.67
CA GLU A 25 -20.18 20.25 14.38
C GLU A 25 -19.76 20.26 12.90
N SER A 26 -20.66 19.96 11.96
CA SER A 26 -20.44 20.31 10.55
C SER A 26 -20.60 21.83 10.38
N SER A 27 -19.46 22.54 10.45
CA SER A 27 -19.13 23.86 9.90
C SER A 27 -20.28 24.82 9.53
N ASP A 28 -20.23 26.03 10.10
CA ASP A 28 -21.03 27.24 9.77
C ASP A 28 -21.03 27.71 8.29
N ASP A 29 -20.48 26.93 7.34
CA ASP A 29 -20.31 27.33 5.93
C ASP A 29 -21.52 27.02 5.01
N ASP A 30 -22.57 26.33 5.49
CA ASP A 30 -23.72 25.94 4.65
C ASP A 30 -24.93 26.92 4.68
N LYS A 31 -24.79 28.14 5.23
CA LYS A 31 -25.88 29.15 5.23
C LYS A 31 -26.10 29.88 3.89
N SER A 32 -25.89 29.23 2.75
CA SER A 32 -26.12 29.86 1.43
C SER A 32 -26.79 28.96 0.38
N SER A 33 -27.76 28.13 0.78
CA SER A 33 -28.70 27.51 -0.19
C SER A 33 -30.11 27.39 0.40
N PRO A 34 -31.17 27.76 -0.35
CA PRO A 34 -32.53 27.68 0.15
C PRO A 34 -33.11 26.26 0.04
N GLU A 35 -33.76 25.84 1.12
CA GLU A 35 -34.69 24.71 1.29
C GLU A 35 -34.14 23.28 1.08
N THR A 36 -33.53 22.74 2.14
CA THR A 36 -33.36 21.29 2.33
C THR A 36 -34.70 20.66 2.79
N PRO A 37 -35.14 19.52 2.23
CA PRO A 37 -36.34 18.80 2.70
C PRO A 37 -36.21 18.39 4.18
N PRO A 38 -37.31 18.17 4.91
CA PRO A 38 -37.28 17.79 6.31
C PRO A 38 -36.41 16.55 6.50
N GLN A 39 -35.43 16.65 7.41
CA GLN A 39 -34.51 15.57 7.78
C GLN A 39 -35.31 14.29 8.08
N GLU A 40 -35.14 13.28 7.23
CA GLU A 40 -35.53 11.92 7.57
C GLU A 40 -34.82 11.55 8.88
N SER A 41 -35.56 10.88 9.78
CA SER A 41 -35.05 10.40 11.05
C SER A 41 -33.75 9.63 10.84
N THR A 42 -32.65 10.21 11.30
CA THR A 42 -31.33 9.62 11.22
C THR A 42 -31.35 8.25 11.89
N CYS A 43 -31.04 7.21 11.13
CA CYS A 43 -30.92 5.82 11.59
C CYS A 43 -29.65 5.59 12.43
N VAL A 44 -29.22 6.57 13.22
CA VAL A 44 -28.06 6.46 14.13
C VAL A 44 -28.58 6.44 15.54
N ASP A 45 -28.48 5.26 16.15
CA ASP A 45 -28.96 4.98 17.51
C ASP A 45 -28.21 5.81 18.59
N ASP A 46 -27.06 6.41 18.26
CA ASP A 46 -26.27 7.25 19.14
C ASP A 46 -26.02 8.65 18.56
N VAL A 47 -26.30 9.69 19.35
CA VAL A 47 -26.03 11.11 19.02
C VAL A 47 -24.52 11.37 18.81
N HIS A 48 -23.67 10.53 19.41
CA HIS A 48 -22.22 10.58 19.32
C HIS A 48 -21.68 9.15 19.15
N PRO A 49 -21.72 8.56 17.94
CA PRO A 49 -21.27 7.20 17.77
C PRO A 49 -19.76 7.13 18.01
N THR A 50 -19.38 6.03 18.64
CA THR A 50 -18.02 5.76 19.05
C THR A 50 -17.40 4.74 18.10
N PHE A 51 -16.23 5.08 17.58
CA PHE A 51 -15.48 4.28 16.62
C PHE A 51 -14.20 3.78 17.28
N LEU A 52 -14.02 2.47 17.29
CA LEU A 52 -12.71 1.89 17.59
C LEU A 52 -11.92 1.83 16.27
N VAL A 53 -10.86 2.62 16.18
CA VAL A 53 -9.97 2.67 15.02
C VAL A 53 -8.65 2.02 15.37
N ALA A 54 -8.28 0.98 14.64
CA ALA A 54 -6.94 0.40 14.73
C ALA A 54 -6.15 0.65 13.45
N LEU A 55 -4.89 1.02 13.60
CA LEU A 55 -3.92 1.08 12.51
C LEU A 55 -2.84 0.04 12.76
N ILE A 56 -2.76 -0.94 11.87
CA ILE A 56 -1.82 -2.05 11.96
C ILE A 56 -0.93 -2.02 10.72
N SER A 57 0.39 -1.90 10.91
CA SER A 57 1.34 -2.05 9.81
C SER A 57 2.26 -3.24 10.07
N ARG A 58 2.37 -4.14 9.11
CA ARG A 58 3.13 -5.40 9.20
C ARG A 58 4.18 -5.44 8.11
N ARG A 59 5.45 -5.53 8.52
CA ARG A 59 6.58 -5.66 7.60
C ARG A 59 6.85 -7.12 7.30
N SER A 60 7.03 -7.44 6.02
CA SER A 60 7.37 -8.80 5.59
C SER A 60 8.73 -9.23 6.14
N ARG A 61 8.79 -10.49 6.60
CA ARG A 61 10.05 -11.17 6.95
C ARG A 61 10.87 -11.56 5.72
N HIS A 62 10.22 -11.67 4.56
CA HIS A 62 10.88 -12.07 3.32
C HIS A 62 11.67 -10.90 2.72
N ARG A 63 12.83 -11.23 2.15
CA ARG A 63 13.80 -10.25 1.60
C ARG A 63 14.10 -9.07 2.55
N ALA A 64 14.09 -9.33 3.86
CA ALA A 64 14.41 -8.32 4.87
C ALA A 64 15.87 -7.84 4.75
N GLY A 65 16.10 -6.55 5.00
CA GLY A 65 17.42 -5.96 5.11
C GLY A 65 17.37 -4.44 5.18
N MET A 66 18.55 -3.81 5.20
CA MET A 66 18.66 -2.35 5.20
C MET A 66 18.26 -1.77 3.84
N ARG A 67 17.58 -0.61 3.86
CA ARG A 67 17.06 0.10 2.66
C ARG A 67 18.10 0.28 1.54
N TYR A 68 19.36 0.51 1.89
CA TYR A 68 20.45 0.69 0.92
C TYR A 68 21.11 -0.62 0.48
N LYS A 69 20.89 -1.73 1.20
CA LYS A 69 21.48 -3.03 0.88
C LYS A 69 20.51 -4.00 0.19
N ARG A 70 19.19 -3.80 0.34
CA ARG A 70 18.16 -4.67 -0.22
C ARG A 70 17.08 -3.84 -0.92
N ARG A 71 17.01 -3.99 -2.24
CA ARG A 71 15.99 -3.41 -3.12
C ARG A 71 15.55 -4.45 -4.16
N GLY A 72 14.47 -4.14 -4.86
CA GLY A 72 13.94 -5.01 -5.90
C GLY A 72 13.38 -6.33 -5.38
N VAL A 73 13.20 -7.26 -6.31
CA VAL A 73 12.66 -8.61 -6.09
C VAL A 73 13.76 -9.67 -5.92
N ASP A 74 13.46 -10.78 -5.23
CA ASP A 74 14.28 -11.99 -5.25
C ASP A 74 13.83 -13.00 -6.33
N LYS A 75 14.47 -14.17 -6.36
CA LYS A 75 14.13 -15.24 -7.31
C LYS A 75 12.76 -15.86 -7.06
N ASN A 76 12.20 -15.68 -5.87
CA ASN A 76 10.93 -16.28 -5.45
C ASN A 76 9.76 -15.29 -5.56
N GLY A 77 9.99 -14.06 -6.05
CA GLY A 77 8.94 -13.04 -6.16
C GLY A 77 8.78 -12.16 -4.90
N ASN A 78 9.60 -12.34 -3.86
CA ASN A 78 9.52 -11.48 -2.68
C ASN A 78 10.22 -10.15 -2.95
N VAL A 79 9.52 -9.04 -2.72
CA VAL A 79 10.10 -7.70 -2.84
C VAL A 79 10.66 -7.20 -1.51
N ALA A 80 11.75 -6.44 -1.58
CA ALA A 80 12.33 -5.82 -0.39
C ALA A 80 11.40 -4.75 0.18
N ASN A 81 11.44 -4.55 1.49
CA ASN A 81 10.66 -3.52 2.20
C ASN A 81 9.15 -3.62 1.96
N TYR A 82 8.62 -4.84 1.77
CA TYR A 82 7.18 -5.06 1.68
C TYR A 82 6.52 -4.81 3.04
N VAL A 83 5.48 -3.99 3.05
CA VAL A 83 4.67 -3.64 4.21
C VAL A 83 3.21 -3.68 3.79
N GLU A 84 2.39 -4.25 4.66
CA GLU A 84 0.94 -4.22 4.59
C GLU A 84 0.44 -3.32 5.73
N THR A 85 -0.32 -2.29 5.40
CA THR A 85 -0.96 -1.40 6.36
C THR A 85 -2.46 -1.60 6.28
N GLU A 86 -3.06 -1.94 7.41
CA GLU A 86 -4.47 -2.20 7.58
C GLU A 86 -5.07 -1.16 8.53
N GLN A 87 -6.15 -0.53 8.10
CA GLN A 87 -7.02 0.27 8.94
C GLN A 87 -8.26 -0.56 9.27
N LEU A 88 -8.50 -0.78 10.55
CA LEU A 88 -9.71 -1.39 11.06
C LEU A 88 -10.57 -0.32 11.69
N ILE A 89 -11.87 -0.37 11.39
CA ILE A 89 -12.87 0.50 12.01
C ILE A 89 -13.96 -0.41 12.55
N HIS A 90 -14.24 -0.32 13.84
CA HIS A 90 -15.35 -1.01 14.46
C HIS A 90 -16.32 0.01 15.05
N VAL A 91 -17.59 -0.11 14.66
CA VAL A 91 -18.68 0.77 15.08
C VAL A 91 -19.96 -0.04 15.17
N HIS A 92 -20.67 0.07 16.30
CA HIS A 92 -21.80 -0.80 16.64
C HIS A 92 -21.44 -2.29 16.45
N ASN A 93 -22.17 -2.99 15.57
CA ASN A 93 -21.91 -4.39 15.22
C ASN A 93 -21.17 -4.57 13.89
N HIS A 94 -20.60 -3.51 13.32
CA HIS A 94 -19.90 -3.54 12.05
C HIS A 94 -18.39 -3.42 12.25
N THR A 95 -17.65 -4.25 11.52
CA THR A 95 -16.19 -4.18 11.44
C THR A 95 -15.79 -4.04 9.98
N LEU A 96 -15.06 -2.98 9.68
CA LEU A 96 -14.50 -2.71 8.36
C LEU A 96 -12.98 -2.88 8.41
N SER A 97 -12.40 -3.41 7.34
CA SER A 97 -10.97 -3.51 7.14
C SER A 97 -10.62 -2.91 5.78
N PHE A 98 -9.62 -2.04 5.75
CA PHE A 98 -9.05 -1.49 4.55
C PHE A 98 -7.54 -1.70 4.55
N ILE A 99 -7.03 -2.34 3.50
CA ILE A 99 -5.62 -2.73 3.39
C ILE A 99 -4.96 -1.98 2.24
N GLN A 100 -3.75 -1.47 2.50
CA GLN A 100 -2.84 -0.93 1.52
C GLN A 100 -1.48 -1.62 1.62
N THR A 101 -0.89 -1.95 0.47
CA THR A 101 0.43 -2.58 0.40
C THR A 101 1.45 -1.61 -0.19
N ARG A 102 2.66 -1.59 0.38
CA ARG A 102 3.81 -0.86 -0.12
C ARG A 102 5.00 -1.79 -0.23
N GLY A 103 5.78 -1.70 -1.31
CA GLY A 103 6.99 -2.50 -1.48
C GLY A 103 7.98 -1.88 -2.44
N SER A 104 9.16 -2.49 -2.57
CA SER A 104 10.08 -2.13 -3.65
C SER A 104 9.50 -2.55 -5.00
N VAL A 105 9.86 -1.82 -6.05
CA VAL A 105 9.52 -2.18 -7.44
C VAL A 105 9.97 -3.62 -7.74
N PRO A 106 9.10 -4.52 -8.26
CA PRO A 106 9.35 -5.95 -8.42
C PRO A 106 10.25 -6.28 -9.63
N VAL A 107 11.37 -5.58 -9.75
CA VAL A 107 12.43 -5.86 -10.73
C VAL A 107 13.77 -6.11 -10.01
N PHE A 108 14.76 -6.68 -10.68
CA PHE A 108 16.09 -6.83 -10.08
C PHE A 108 16.87 -5.52 -10.20
N TRP A 109 17.03 -4.81 -9.08
CA TRP A 109 17.74 -3.53 -9.07
C TRP A 109 18.42 -3.23 -7.74
N SER A 110 19.46 -2.40 -7.83
CA SER A 110 20.25 -1.95 -6.69
C SER A 110 20.64 -0.46 -6.81
N GLN A 111 20.98 0.13 -5.66
CA GLN A 111 21.58 1.46 -5.55
C GLN A 111 22.85 1.30 -4.71
N VAL A 112 23.98 1.04 -5.37
CA VAL A 112 25.25 0.79 -4.69
C VAL A 112 26.10 2.05 -4.68
N GLY A 113 26.61 2.39 -3.50
CA GLY A 113 27.52 3.51 -3.29
C GLY A 113 27.41 4.06 -1.87
N TYR A 114 28.44 4.77 -1.43
CA TYR A 114 28.47 5.44 -0.11
C TYR A 114 27.85 6.84 -0.15
N ARG A 115 27.47 7.33 -1.33
CA ARG A 115 26.78 8.62 -1.49
C ARG A 115 25.36 8.51 -0.95
N TYR A 116 24.83 9.63 -0.44
CA TYR A 116 23.49 9.72 0.16
C TYR A 116 22.36 9.21 -0.77
N ASN A 117 22.46 9.44 -2.08
CA ASN A 117 21.51 8.94 -3.08
C ASN A 117 22.25 8.37 -4.31
N PRO A 118 22.69 7.10 -4.26
CA PRO A 118 23.38 6.44 -5.38
C PRO A 118 22.44 6.25 -6.57
N ARG A 119 22.99 6.27 -7.78
CA ARG A 119 22.20 6.04 -9.00
C ARG A 119 21.62 4.61 -9.00
N PRO A 120 20.31 4.44 -9.25
CA PRO A 120 19.74 3.11 -9.48
C PRO A 120 20.34 2.45 -10.71
N ARG A 121 20.45 1.13 -10.66
CA ARG A 121 20.79 0.29 -11.81
C ARG A 121 19.99 -1.00 -11.77
N LEU A 122 19.68 -1.52 -12.95
CA LEU A 122 19.11 -2.86 -13.09
C LEU A 122 20.24 -3.87 -12.94
N ASP A 123 20.02 -4.88 -12.12
CA ASP A 123 21.01 -5.93 -11.84
C ASP A 123 20.88 -7.11 -12.81
N LYS A 124 19.74 -7.23 -13.50
CA LYS A 124 19.45 -8.31 -14.45
C LYS A 124 18.68 -7.82 -15.67
N SER A 125 18.62 -8.68 -16.68
CA SER A 125 17.87 -8.42 -17.90
C SER A 125 16.35 -8.46 -17.68
N GLU A 126 15.62 -7.91 -18.64
CA GLU A 126 14.15 -7.94 -18.69
C GLU A 126 13.62 -9.38 -18.65
N ASN A 127 14.18 -10.27 -19.47
CA ASN A 127 13.78 -11.68 -19.56
C ASN A 127 13.93 -12.43 -18.24
N GLU A 128 15.00 -12.16 -17.50
CA GLU A 128 15.22 -12.76 -16.18
C GLU A 128 14.26 -12.23 -15.12
N THR A 129 13.66 -11.06 -15.34
CA THR A 129 12.72 -10.42 -14.41
C THR A 129 11.29 -10.92 -14.60
N VAL A 130 10.91 -11.38 -15.79
CA VAL A 130 9.53 -11.80 -16.10
C VAL A 130 9.01 -12.87 -15.13
N SER A 131 9.83 -13.88 -14.80
CA SER A 131 9.39 -14.99 -13.95
C SER A 131 9.16 -14.57 -12.50
N CYS A 132 10.04 -13.77 -11.91
CA CYS A 132 9.88 -13.30 -10.53
C CYS A 132 8.82 -12.20 -10.41
N PHE A 133 8.68 -11.34 -11.42
CA PHE A 133 7.60 -10.36 -11.50
C PHE A 133 6.23 -11.05 -11.52
N ARG A 134 6.09 -12.09 -12.36
CA ARG A 134 4.89 -12.93 -12.40
C ARG A 134 4.62 -13.55 -11.03
N ALA A 135 5.62 -14.22 -10.44
CA ALA A 135 5.47 -14.85 -9.13
C ALA A 135 5.02 -13.84 -8.05
N HIS A 136 5.57 -12.62 -8.06
CA HIS A 136 5.15 -11.56 -7.15
C HIS A 136 3.66 -11.22 -7.29
N PHE A 137 3.21 -10.91 -8.50
CA PHE A 137 1.82 -10.51 -8.71
C PHE A 137 0.82 -11.67 -8.67
N GLU A 138 1.24 -12.90 -8.94
CA GLU A 138 0.40 -14.08 -8.69
C GLU A 138 0.11 -14.23 -7.19
N GLU A 139 1.11 -14.03 -6.32
CA GLU A 139 0.90 -14.01 -4.87
C GLU A 139 0.01 -12.83 -4.44
N GLN A 140 0.27 -11.62 -4.95
CA GLN A 140 -0.55 -10.45 -4.61
C GLN A 140 -2.00 -10.62 -5.05
N LEU A 141 -2.25 -11.10 -6.28
CA LEU A 141 -3.60 -11.31 -6.80
C LEU A 141 -4.29 -12.50 -6.11
N LYS A 142 -3.54 -13.51 -5.65
CA LYS A 142 -4.10 -14.57 -4.81
C LYS A 142 -4.64 -14.02 -3.47
N ASN A 143 -3.90 -13.09 -2.85
CA ASN A 143 -4.27 -12.55 -1.54
C ASN A 143 -5.34 -11.45 -1.64
N TYR A 144 -5.24 -10.56 -2.64
CA TYR A 144 -6.05 -9.34 -2.72
C TYR A 144 -7.03 -9.30 -3.91
N ARG A 145 -7.02 -10.32 -4.78
CA ARG A 145 -7.86 -10.47 -5.99
C ARG A 145 -7.59 -9.47 -7.11
N LYS A 146 -7.57 -8.18 -6.81
CA LYS A 146 -7.26 -7.09 -7.75
C LYS A 146 -6.26 -6.14 -7.12
N GLN A 147 -5.41 -5.53 -7.93
CA GLN A 147 -4.41 -4.60 -7.44
C GLN A 147 -4.26 -3.40 -8.36
N VAL A 148 -4.23 -2.20 -7.76
CA VAL A 148 -3.92 -0.96 -8.43
C VAL A 148 -2.53 -0.53 -7.97
N ILE A 149 -1.59 -0.49 -8.90
CA ILE A 149 -0.24 0.02 -8.68
C ILE A 149 -0.29 1.54 -8.80
N ILE A 150 0.13 2.21 -7.73
CA ILE A 150 0.41 3.66 -7.75
C ILE A 150 1.92 3.83 -7.80
N ASN A 151 2.43 4.27 -8.95
CA ASN A 151 3.84 4.52 -9.15
C ASN A 151 4.15 6.02 -9.06
N LEU A 152 4.98 6.40 -8.09
CA LEU A 152 5.41 7.78 -7.83
C LEU A 152 6.87 8.01 -8.23
N VAL A 153 7.45 7.10 -9.01
CA VAL A 153 8.83 7.24 -9.51
C VAL A 153 8.89 8.42 -10.47
N ASP A 154 9.85 9.31 -10.24
CA ASP A 154 10.21 10.43 -11.12
C ASP A 154 10.53 9.91 -12.53
N GLN A 155 9.74 10.37 -13.51
CA GLN A 155 9.79 9.95 -14.90
C GLN A 155 10.89 10.65 -15.71
N THR A 156 11.52 11.68 -15.16
CA THR A 156 12.54 12.49 -15.84
C THR A 156 13.92 12.34 -15.21
N GLY A 157 13.98 11.99 -13.93
CA GLY A 157 15.22 11.88 -13.19
C GLY A 157 15.88 10.51 -13.21
N ARG A 158 16.69 10.27 -12.18
CA ARG A 158 17.58 9.10 -12.08
C ARG A 158 16.85 7.79 -11.86
N GLU A 159 15.63 7.83 -11.33
CA GLU A 159 14.82 6.66 -11.03
C GLU A 159 13.98 6.19 -12.24
N LYS A 160 13.96 6.97 -13.33
CA LYS A 160 13.27 6.64 -14.59
C LYS A 160 13.61 5.23 -15.08
N ILE A 161 14.87 4.81 -14.99
CA ILE A 161 15.29 3.45 -15.40
C ILE A 161 14.50 2.34 -14.68
N ILE A 162 14.13 2.56 -13.42
CA ILE A 162 13.33 1.62 -12.62
C ILE A 162 11.84 1.74 -12.99
N GLY A 163 11.35 2.97 -13.18
CA GLY A 163 9.98 3.24 -13.64
C GLY A 163 9.69 2.59 -14.99
N ASP A 164 10.56 2.81 -15.98
CA ASP A 164 10.49 2.21 -17.31
C ASP A 164 10.50 0.68 -17.24
N ALA A 165 11.41 0.10 -16.44
CA ALA A 165 11.49 -1.35 -16.27
C ALA A 165 10.22 -1.91 -15.63
N TYR A 166 9.63 -1.20 -14.67
CA TYR A 166 8.39 -1.61 -14.03
C TYR A 166 7.24 -1.62 -15.03
N LEU A 167 7.05 -0.51 -15.75
CA LEU A 167 5.99 -0.37 -16.75
C LEU A 167 6.09 -1.46 -17.82
N LYS A 168 7.30 -1.73 -18.34
CA LYS A 168 7.51 -2.82 -19.31
C LYS A 168 7.06 -4.17 -18.76
N GLN A 169 7.42 -4.51 -17.52
CA GLN A 169 7.01 -5.79 -16.92
C GLN A 169 5.50 -5.88 -16.71
N VAL A 170 4.83 -4.78 -16.33
CA VAL A 170 3.37 -4.72 -16.23
C VAL A 170 2.72 -4.98 -17.59
N LEU A 171 3.22 -4.32 -18.65
CA LEU A 171 2.73 -4.49 -20.02
C LEU A 171 2.94 -5.92 -20.54
N LEU A 172 4.09 -6.54 -20.23
CA LEU A 172 4.37 -7.94 -20.58
C LEU A 172 3.51 -8.93 -19.80
N TYR A 173 3.18 -8.63 -18.54
CA TYR A 173 2.32 -9.48 -17.72
C TYR A 173 0.86 -9.43 -18.17
N ASN A 174 0.39 -8.28 -18.66
CA ASN A 174 -0.90 -8.07 -19.32
C ASN A 174 -2.09 -8.76 -18.62
N ASN A 175 -2.29 -8.47 -17.33
CA ASN A 175 -3.32 -9.09 -16.51
C ASN A 175 -4.47 -8.10 -16.23
N ALA A 176 -5.71 -8.49 -16.53
CA ALA A 176 -6.89 -7.64 -16.35
C ALA A 176 -7.19 -7.23 -14.89
N ASN A 177 -6.66 -7.95 -13.91
CA ASN A 177 -6.82 -7.64 -12.48
C ASN A 177 -5.72 -6.73 -11.93
N LEU A 178 -4.77 -6.31 -12.78
CA LEU A 178 -3.67 -5.43 -12.43
C LEU A 178 -3.80 -4.11 -13.20
N THR A 179 -3.99 -3.01 -12.48
CA THR A 179 -4.01 -1.66 -13.05
C THR A 179 -2.74 -0.93 -12.66
N TYR A 180 -2.16 -0.17 -13.58
CA TYR A 180 -0.98 0.65 -13.32
C TYR A 180 -1.29 2.12 -13.57
N VAL A 181 -1.03 2.93 -12.55
CA VAL A 181 -1.19 4.39 -12.59
C VAL A 181 0.15 5.01 -12.21
N SER A 182 0.72 5.79 -13.13
CA SER A 182 1.88 6.64 -12.83
C SER A 182 1.38 8.02 -12.46
N PHE A 183 1.92 8.59 -11.38
CA PHE A 183 1.58 9.93 -10.93
C PHE A 183 2.86 10.70 -10.62
N ASP A 184 3.07 11.83 -11.29
CA ASP A 184 4.21 12.71 -11.06
C ASP A 184 3.79 13.93 -10.25
N PHE A 185 4.28 14.04 -9.02
CA PHE A 185 4.01 15.19 -8.17
C PHE A 185 4.69 16.47 -8.67
N HIS A 186 5.74 16.37 -9.50
CA HIS A 186 6.50 17.51 -10.01
C HIS A 186 5.82 18.22 -11.18
N GLU A 187 4.80 17.62 -11.81
CA GLU A 187 4.03 18.27 -12.89
C GLU A 187 2.89 19.15 -12.35
N HIS A 188 2.53 19.00 -11.07
CA HIS A 188 1.32 19.62 -10.48
C HIS A 188 1.62 20.69 -9.42
N TRP A 189 2.88 21.07 -9.23
CA TRP A 189 3.37 22.12 -8.32
C TRP A 189 4.54 22.86 -8.96
#